data_AF-A0A8J7I1Y0-F1
#
_entry.id   AF-A0A8J7I1Y0-F1
#
_cell.length_a   1.000
_cell.length_b   1.000
_cell.length_c   1.000
_cell.angle_alpha   90.00
_cell.angle_beta   90.00
_cell.angle_gamma   90.00
#
_symmetry.space_group_name_H-M   'P 1'
#
loop_
_entity.id
_entity.type
_entity.pdbx_description
1 polymer ?
#
loop_
_entity_poly.entity_id
_entity_poly.type
_entity_poly.pdbx_seq_one_letter_code
_entity_poly.pdbx_strand_id
1 'polypeptide(L)' 'MTQNLSQMTNTELKQYLSEHRNDEEAFRAALEVLMQRRNPANRQPYPFDLANPESEIEAILREKFNRAE' A
#
# COMPACT_ATOMS: atom_id res chain seq x y z
N MET A 1 12.52 -21.40 8.41
CA MET A 1 13.09 -20.80 7.18
C MET A 1 12.30 -19.53 6.91
N THR A 2 12.69 -18.42 7.52
CA THR A 2 12.12 -17.10 7.22
C THR A 2 12.62 -16.71 5.84
N GLN A 3 11.79 -16.91 4.82
CA GLN A 3 12.03 -16.33 3.50
C GLN A 3 12.35 -14.84 3.69
N ASN A 4 13.30 -14.30 2.93
CA ASN A 4 13.67 -12.88 3.03
C ASN A 4 12.52 -12.01 2.48
N LEU A 5 11.42 -11.91 3.22
CA LEU A 5 10.23 -11.13 2.87
C LEU A 5 10.59 -9.66 2.59
N SER A 6 11.65 -9.16 3.25
CA SER A 6 12.22 -7.84 3.05
C SER A 6 12.79 -7.59 1.63
N GLN A 7 13.14 -8.64 0.89
CA GLN A 7 13.71 -8.57 -0.47
C GLN A 7 12.66 -8.76 -1.57
N MET A 8 11.49 -9.32 -1.25
CA MET A 8 10.41 -9.55 -2.22
C MET A 8 9.82 -8.22 -2.69
N THR A 9 9.36 -8.14 -3.94
CA THR A 9 8.58 -7.00 -4.44
C THR A 9 7.19 -6.94 -3.79
N ASN A 10 6.49 -5.82 -3.94
CA ASN A 10 5.13 -5.69 -3.40
C ASN A 10 4.14 -6.68 -4.06
N THR A 11 4.37 -7.06 -5.32
CA THR A 11 3.56 -8.05 -6.03
C THR A 11 3.78 -9.44 -5.44
N GLU A 12 5.04 -9.82 -5.23
CA GLU A 12 5.41 -11.10 -4.63
C GLU A 12 4.92 -11.21 -3.18
N LEU A 13 5.01 -10.14 -2.39
CA LEU A 13 4.46 -10.12 -1.02
C LEU A 13 2.93 -10.29 -0.99
N LYS A 14 2.21 -9.68 -1.94
CA LYS A 14 0.75 -9.85 -2.05
C LYS A 14 0.37 -11.27 -2.47
N GLN A 15 1.15 -11.87 -3.37
CA GLN A 15 0.97 -13.27 -3.75
C GLN A 15 1.23 -14.20 -2.56
N TYR A 16 2.33 -13.98 -1.84
CA TYR A 16 2.69 -14.71 -0.62
C TYR A 16 1.58 -14.63 0.44
N LEU A 17 1.04 -13.44 0.70
CA LEU A 17 -0.11 -13.28 1.61
C LEU A 17 -1.35 -14.04 1.15
N SER A 18 -1.56 -14.17 -0.16
CA SER A 18 -2.69 -14.94 -0.69
C SER A 18 -2.49 -16.44 -0.59
N GLU A 19 -1.26 -16.93 -0.69
CA GLU A 19 -0.91 -18.35 -0.53
C GLU A 19 -0.90 -18.77 0.94
N HIS A 20 -0.51 -17.86 1.85
CA HIS A 20 -0.36 -18.11 3.28
C HIS A 20 -1.49 -17.50 4.14
N ARG A 21 -2.72 -17.42 3.62
CA ARG A 21 -3.86 -16.78 4.35
C ARG A 21 -4.18 -17.39 5.71
N ASN A 22 -3.97 -18.70 5.86
CA ASN A 22 -4.31 -19.44 7.08
C ASN A 22 -3.10 -19.71 7.98
N ASP A 23 -1.91 -19.25 7.59
CA ASP A 23 -0.69 -19.34 8.38
C ASP A 23 -0.49 -17.99 9.08
N GLU A 24 -0.87 -17.92 10.36
CA GLU A 24 -0.88 -16.67 11.12
C GLU A 24 0.50 -16.01 11.17
N GLU A 25 1.56 -16.78 11.37
CA GLU A 25 2.92 -16.26 11.50
C GLU A 25 3.44 -15.75 10.16
N ALA A 26 3.29 -16.54 9.09
CA ALA A 26 3.71 -16.15 7.74
C ALA A 26 2.92 -14.92 7.24
N PHE A 27 1.61 -14.91 7.47
CA PHE A 27 0.74 -13.81 7.07
C PHE A 27 1.09 -12.52 7.80
N ARG A 28 1.25 -12.59 9.12
CA ARG A 28 1.59 -11.42 9.93
C ARG A 28 2.95 -10.83 9.53
N ALA A 29 3.96 -11.67 9.35
CA ALA A 29 5.29 -11.21 8.96
C ALA A 29 5.30 -10.52 7.58
N ALA A 30 4.61 -11.08 6.59
CA ALA A 30 4.54 -10.48 5.26
C ALA A 30 3.71 -9.19 5.24
N LEU A 31 2.64 -9.12 6.03
CA LEU A 31 1.82 -7.92 6.17
C LEU A 31 2.62 -6.78 6.81
N GLU A 32 3.43 -7.07 7.84
CA GLU A 32 4.28 -6.08 8.50
C GLU A 32 5.26 -5.42 7.51
N VAL A 33 5.91 -6.23 6.66
CA VAL A 33 6.83 -5.70 5.63
C VAL A 33 6.09 -4.79 4.64
N LEU A 34 4.87 -5.14 4.21
CA LEU A 34 4.06 -4.27 3.34
C LEU A 34 3.69 -2.95 4.03
N MET A 35 3.35 -2.98 5.32
CA MET A 35 3.00 -1.79 6.08
C MET A 35 4.21 -0.87 6.30
N GLN A 36 5.39 -1.42 6.59
CA GLN A 36 6.62 -0.65 6.78
C GLN A 36 7.09 0.05 5.50
N ARG A 37 6.87 -0.57 4.34
CA ARG A 37 7.19 0.03 3.03
C ARG A 37 6.24 1.15 2.61
N ARG A 38 5.11 1.30 3.31
CA ARG A 38 4.15 2.35 2.99
C ARG A 38 4.76 3.71 3.35
N ASN A 39 5.16 4.47 2.34
CA ASN A 39 5.66 5.81 2.53
C ASN A 39 4.56 6.71 3.15
N PRO A 40 4.73 7.25 4.37
CA PRO A 40 3.76 8.13 4.99
C PRO A 40 3.55 9.44 4.20
N ALA A 41 4.57 9.89 3.45
CA ALA A 41 4.45 11.07 2.59
C ALA A 41 3.51 10.85 1.39
N ASN A 42 3.25 9.59 1.01
CA ASN A 42 2.29 9.23 -0.04
C ASN A 42 0.89 8.96 0.52
N ARG A 43 0.67 9.19 1.82
CA ARG A 43 -0.65 9.01 2.43
C ARG A 43 -1.53 10.17 2.02
N GLN A 44 -2.57 9.86 1.25
CA GLN A 44 -3.57 10.85 0.91
C GLN A 44 -4.39 11.18 2.16
N PRO A 45 -4.62 12.46 2.45
CA PRO A 45 -5.52 12.87 3.51
C PRO A 45 -6.92 12.29 3.27
N TYR A 46 -7.66 12.08 4.35
CA TYR A 46 -9.03 11.61 4.22
C TYR A 46 -9.87 12.71 3.54
N PRO A 47 -10.64 12.40 2.48
CA PRO A 47 -11.35 13.39 1.68
C PRO A 47 -12.20 14.40 2.46
N PHE A 48 -12.83 13.98 3.54
CA PHE A 48 -13.71 14.83 4.34
C PHE A 48 -12.98 15.71 5.37
N ASP A 49 -11.68 15.45 5.58
CA ASP A 49 -10.83 16.29 6.43
C ASP A 49 -10.18 17.44 5.64
N LEU A 50 -10.41 17.49 4.32
CA LEU A 50 -9.89 18.52 3.42
C LEU A 50 -10.66 19.83 3.58
N ALA A 51 -9.99 20.96 3.35
CA ALA A 51 -10.61 22.27 3.43
C ALA A 51 -11.61 22.49 2.27
N ASN A 52 -11.27 21.98 1.08
CA ASN A 52 -12.15 21.97 -0.10
C ASN A 52 -12.13 20.59 -0.76
N PRO A 53 -12.91 19.62 -0.24
CA PRO A 53 -12.85 18.22 -0.66
C PRO A 53 -12.94 18.02 -2.17
N GLU A 54 -13.93 18.63 -2.83
CA GLU A 54 -14.18 18.41 -4.26
C GLU A 54 -12.99 18.81 -5.13
N SER A 55 -12.48 20.03 -4.95
CA SER A 55 -11.37 20.56 -5.75
C SER A 55 -10.04 19.84 -5.47
N GLU A 56 -9.77 19.53 -4.20
CA GLU A 56 -8.52 18.86 -3.81
C GLU A 56 -8.50 17.39 -4.28
N ILE A 57 -9.62 16.68 -4.21
CA ILE A 57 -9.74 15.33 -4.77
C ILE A 57 -9.60 15.36 -6.29
N GLU A 58 -10.23 16.31 -6.97
CA GLU A 58 -10.13 16.45 -8.42
C GLU A 58 -8.67 16.66 -8.85
N ALA A 59 -7.93 17.53 -8.17
CA ALA A 59 -6.52 17.76 -8.43
C ALA A 59 -5.69 16.48 -8.24
N ILE A 60 -5.94 15.75 -7.15
CA ILE A 60 -5.29 14.46 -6.87
C ILE A 60 -5.58 13.42 -7.96
N LEU A 61 -6.83 13.34 -8.44
CA LEU A 61 -7.23 12.39 -9.48
C LEU A 61 -6.58 12.74 -10.82
N ARG A 62 -6.57 14.01 -11.20
CA ARG A 62 -5.89 14.51 -12.41
C ARG A 62 -4.39 14.21 -12.36
N GLU A 63 -3.74 14.46 -11.24
CA GLU A 63 -2.31 14.17 -11.05
C GLU A 63 -2.00 12.68 -11.25
N LYS A 64 -2.82 11.78 -10.67
CA LYS A 64 -2.65 10.34 -10.85
C LYS A 64 -2.87 9.89 -12.29
N PHE A 65 -3.85 10.47 -12.97
CA PHE A 65 -4.15 10.16 -14.36
C PHE A 65 -2.95 10.51 -15.26
N ASN A 66 -2.39 11.71 -15.09
CA ASN A 66 -1.24 12.19 -15.86
C ASN A 66 0.08 11.44 -15.59
N ARG A 67 0.19 10.71 -14.46
CA ARG A 67 1.35 9.85 -14.15
C ARG A 67 1.20 8.44 -14.73
N ALA A 68 0.01 8.06 -15.18
CA ALA A 68 -0.29 6.74 -15.71
C ALA A 68 -0.21 6.69 -17.25
N GLU A 69 -0.23 7.84 -17.92
CA GLU A 69 0.22 8.02 -19.32
C GLU A 69 1.74 8.18 -19.40
#